data_AF-A0AAE5LN91-F1
#
_entry.id   AF-A0AAE5LN91-F1
#
_cell.length_a   1.000
_cell.length_b   1.000
_cell.length_c   1.000
_cell.angle_alpha   90.00
_cell.angle_beta   90.00
_cell.angle_gamma   90.00
#
_symmetry.space_group_name_H-M   'P 1'
#
loop_
_entity.id
_entity.type
_entity.pdbx_description
1 polymer ?
#
loop_
_entity_poly.entity_id
_entity_poly.type
_entity_poly.pdbx_seq_one_letter_code
_entity_poly.pdbx_strand_id
1 'polypeptide(L)'
;MDNDNGDVLTKLISKSTNFLLINNPKATSMGVLFGVFLCNLGKSVLKYLEINFELSYWICMPLTIVLFNIPNLFRKHDINPEIETMMNYVKKAQKEGNFTASEKRQQWRNVVETINKSISIENNSKNQLEYSEEDKQIPIV
;
A
#
# COMPACT_ATOMS: atom_id res chain seq x y z
N MET A 1 31.55 -19.09 9.61
CA MET A 1 30.44 -18.63 10.46
C MET A 1 30.17 -17.18 10.09
N ASP A 2 28.89 -16.83 9.97
CA ASP A 2 28.35 -15.46 9.98
C ASP A 2 28.38 -14.59 8.70
N ASN A 3 27.78 -15.06 7.60
CA ASN A 3 27.35 -14.16 6.51
C ASN A 3 25.83 -14.18 6.23
N ASP A 4 25.06 -15.01 6.94
CA ASP A 4 23.61 -15.17 6.70
C ASP A 4 22.78 -14.05 7.38
N ASN A 5 23.26 -13.50 8.49
CA ASN A 5 22.56 -12.46 9.25
C ASN A 5 22.50 -11.12 8.49
N GLY A 6 23.53 -10.81 7.69
CA GLY A 6 23.58 -9.59 6.87
C GLY A 6 22.53 -9.58 5.77
N ASP A 7 22.31 -10.74 5.13
CA ASP A 7 21.34 -10.89 4.04
C ASP A 7 19.90 -10.79 4.55
N VAL A 8 19.60 -11.33 5.73
CA VAL A 8 18.27 -11.24 6.35
C VAL A 8 17.96 -9.80 6.76
N LEU A 9 18.90 -9.10 7.42
CA LEU A 9 18.74 -7.69 7.80
C LEU A 9 18.57 -6.80 6.57
N THR A 10 19.38 -7.01 5.54
CA THR A 10 19.31 -6.22 4.29
C THR A 10 17.96 -6.42 3.60
N LYS A 11 17.46 -7.65 3.53
CA LYS A 11 16.11 -7.94 3.01
C LYS A 11 15.03 -7.28 3.85
N LEU A 12 15.14 -7.30 5.17
CA LEU A 12 14.15 -6.73 6.07
C LEU A 12 14.11 -5.20 5.96
N ILE A 13 15.27 -4.55 5.90
CA ILE A 13 15.39 -3.11 5.70
C ILE A 13 14.86 -2.74 4.32
N SER A 14 15.30 -3.42 3.26
CA SER A 14 14.83 -3.16 1.90
C SER A 14 13.30 -3.28 1.79
N LYS A 15 12.72 -4.33 2.39
CA LYS A 15 11.27 -4.54 2.43
C LYS A 15 10.55 -3.45 3.22
N SER A 16 11.09 -3.05 4.37
CA SER A 16 10.51 -2.01 5.22
C SER A 16 10.55 -0.65 4.53
N THR A 17 11.68 -0.30 3.92
CA THR A 17 11.86 0.93 3.14
C THR A 17 10.92 0.97 1.94
N ASN A 18 10.80 -0.13 1.20
CA ASN A 18 9.87 -0.23 0.07
C ASN A 18 8.41 -0.07 0.54
N PHE A 19 8.02 -0.73 1.63
CA PHE A 19 6.67 -0.57 2.19
C PHE A 19 6.37 0.85 2.69
N LEU A 20 7.32 1.46 3.41
CA LEU A 20 7.12 2.76 4.05
C LEU A 20 7.23 3.93 3.05
N LEU A 21 8.22 3.92 2.16
CA LEU A 21 8.49 5.05 1.27
C LEU A 21 7.86 4.91 -0.11
N ILE A 22 7.77 3.70 -0.66
CA ILE A 22 7.26 3.50 -2.04
C ILE A 22 5.76 3.26 -2.02
N ASN A 23 5.25 2.37 -1.15
CA ASN A 23 3.82 2.07 -1.10
C ASN A 23 2.98 3.18 -0.45
N ASN A 24 3.53 3.96 0.49
CA ASN A 24 2.77 5.01 1.16
C ASN A 24 3.59 6.25 1.58
N PRO A 25 4.17 6.99 0.61
CA PRO A 25 4.99 8.17 0.89
C PRO A 25 4.23 9.28 1.65
N LYS A 26 2.92 9.39 1.43
CA LYS A 26 2.07 10.40 2.10
C LYS A 26 1.90 10.12 3.59
N ALA A 27 1.62 8.87 3.97
CA ALA A 27 1.48 8.51 5.38
C ALA A 27 2.82 8.62 6.12
N THR A 28 3.92 8.23 5.48
CA THR A 28 5.25 8.29 6.09
C THR A 28 5.73 9.73 6.30
N SER A 29 5.55 10.62 5.32
CA SER A 29 5.86 12.04 5.48
C SER A 29 5.01 12.72 6.56
N MET A 30 3.70 12.41 6.62
CA MET A 30 2.85 12.87 7.72
C MET A 30 3.29 12.32 9.08
N GLY A 31 3.65 11.04 9.14
CA GLY A 31 4.16 10.42 10.36
C GLY A 31 5.42 11.12 10.89
N VAL A 32 6.38 11.45 10.02
CA VAL A 32 7.59 12.19 10.39
C VAL A 32 7.23 13.58 10.96
N LEU A 33 6.40 14.36 10.25
CA LEU A 33 5.99 15.69 10.70
C LEU A 33 5.26 15.63 12.05
N PHE A 34 4.33 14.68 12.18
CA PHE A 34 3.57 14.49 13.41
C PHE A 34 4.45 14.01 14.56
N GLY A 35 5.46 13.18 14.28
CA GLY A 35 6.49 12.76 15.23
C GLY A 35 7.30 13.92 15.79
N VAL A 36 7.76 14.82 14.93
CA VAL A 36 8.47 16.04 15.36
C VAL A 36 7.54 16.92 16.19
N PHE A 37 6.30 17.13 15.73
CA PHE A 37 5.32 17.93 16.44
C PHE A 37 5.02 17.37 17.84
N LEU A 38 4.72 16.07 17.95
CA LEU A 38 4.46 15.38 19.21
C LEU A 38 5.66 15.41 20.16
N CYS A 39 6.88 15.24 19.64
CA CYS A 39 8.06 15.25 20.51
C CYS A 39 8.28 16.65 21.12
N ASN A 40 8.04 17.72 20.35
CA ASN A 40 8.16 19.09 20.86
C ASN A 40 7.02 19.46 21.83
N LEU A 41 5.79 19.05 21.51
CA LEU A 41 4.64 19.25 22.39
C LEU A 41 4.81 18.48 23.70
N GLY A 42 5.21 17.20 23.60
CA GLY A 42 5.46 16.32 24.74
C GLY A 42 6.54 16.85 25.67
N LYS A 43 7.66 17.36 25.13
CA LYS A 43 8.71 18.02 25.93
C LYS A 43 8.18 19.23 26.69
N SER A 44 7.34 20.04 26.03
CA SER A 44 6.74 21.23 26.65
C SER A 44 5.77 20.87 27.78
N VAL A 45 4.96 19.83 27.57
CA VAL A 45 4.00 19.33 28.58
C VAL A 45 4.71 18.64 29.74
N LEU A 46 5.74 17.82 29.47
CA LEU A 46 6.54 17.17 30.51
C LEU A 46 7.27 18.19 31.38
N LYS A 47 7.77 19.28 30.77
CA LYS A 47 8.35 20.40 31.50
C LYS A 47 7.33 21.10 32.39
N TYR A 48 6.08 21.26 31.93
CA TYR A 48 5.01 21.86 32.74
C TYR A 48 4.59 20.97 33.92
N LEU A 49 4.66 19.65 33.76
CA LEU A 49 4.30 18.68 34.78
C LEU A 49 5.47 18.28 35.71
N GLU A 50 6.65 18.87 35.53
CA GLU A 50 7.88 18.58 36.29
C GLU A 50 8.28 17.08 36.27
N ILE A 51 7.90 16.37 35.21
CA ILE A 51 8.23 14.95 35.04
C ILE A 51 9.59 14.86 34.33
N ASN A 52 10.57 14.25 35.00
CA ASN A 52 11.90 13.99 34.46
C ASN A 52 11.90 12.80 33.48
N PHE A 53 11.16 12.93 32.38
CA PHE A 53 11.17 11.97 31.28
C PHE A 53 11.74 12.61 30.03
N GLU A 54 12.84 12.05 29.50
CA GLU A 54 13.47 12.58 28.30
C GLU A 54 12.85 11.95 27.06
N LEU A 55 11.94 12.69 26.44
CA LEU A 55 11.29 12.25 25.22
C LEU A 55 12.25 12.40 24.02
N SER A 56 12.79 11.28 23.55
CA SER A 56 13.76 11.26 22.45
C SER A 56 13.09 11.11 21.08
N TYR A 57 13.64 11.81 20.08
CA TYR A 57 13.18 11.72 18.69
C TYR A 57 13.30 10.29 18.13
N TRP A 58 14.25 9.51 18.64
CA TRP A 58 14.45 8.11 18.30
C TRP A 58 13.24 7.22 18.60
N ILE A 59 12.37 7.63 19.52
CA ILE A 59 11.15 6.89 19.87
C ILE A 59 9.93 7.54 19.19
N CYS A 60 9.83 8.88 19.24
CA CYS A 60 8.69 9.61 18.68
C CYS A 60 8.50 9.37 17.18
N MET A 61 9.58 9.40 16.39
CA MET A 61 9.50 9.31 14.93
C MET A 61 9.07 7.93 14.43
N PRO A 62 9.73 6.81 14.79
CA PRO A 62 9.29 5.50 14.31
C PRO A 62 7.88 5.16 14.80
N LEU A 63 7.52 5.55 16.04
CA LEU A 63 6.19 5.30 16.59
C LEU A 63 5.09 5.98 15.74
N THR A 64 5.28 7.25 15.41
CA THR A 64 4.31 8.01 14.62
C THR A 64 4.26 7.58 13.16
N ILE A 65 5.40 7.23 12.54
CA ILE A 65 5.43 6.65 11.19
C ILE A 65 4.65 5.35 11.14
N VAL A 66 4.82 4.46 12.13
CA VAL A 66 4.06 3.22 12.22
C VAL A 66 2.57 3.52 12.42
N LEU A 67 2.21 4.39 13.37
CA LEU A 67 0.82 4.80 13.63
C LEU A 67 0.08 5.27 12.38
N PHE A 68 0.72 6.11 11.56
CA PHE A 68 0.11 6.60 10.32
C PHE A 68 0.04 5.54 9.22
N ASN A 69 0.88 4.51 9.27
CA ASN A 69 0.86 3.38 8.34
C ASN A 69 -0.03 2.21 8.82
N ILE A 70 -0.50 2.19 10.08
CA ILE A 70 -1.44 1.18 10.60
C ILE A 70 -2.69 1.02 9.72
N PRO A 71 -3.39 2.08 9.30
CA PRO A 71 -4.56 1.93 8.43
C PRO A 71 -4.24 1.23 7.11
N ASN A 72 -3.02 1.42 6.59
CA ASN A 72 -2.58 0.78 5.35
C ASN A 72 -2.27 -0.71 5.55
N LEU A 73 -1.83 -1.11 6.74
CA LEU A 73 -1.68 -2.52 7.12
C LEU A 73 -3.05 -3.24 7.23
N PHE A 74 -4.11 -2.49 7.57
CA PHE A 74 -5.47 -3.04 7.70
C PHE A 74 -6.36 -2.85 6.47
N ARG A 75 -5.98 -1.99 5.51
CA ARG A 75 -6.65 -1.95 4.19
C ARG A 75 -6.38 -3.27 3.48
N LYS A 76 -7.39 -4.13 3.44
CA LYS A 76 -7.47 -5.20 2.45
C LYS A 76 -7.21 -4.56 1.09
N HIS A 77 -6.26 -5.12 0.33
CA HIS A 77 -5.86 -4.67 -1.00
C HIS A 77 -6.99 -3.91 -1.69
N ASP A 78 -6.73 -2.64 -2.03
CA ASP A 78 -7.66 -1.85 -2.84
C ASP A 78 -7.96 -2.68 -4.09
N ILE A 79 -9.14 -3.27 -4.11
CA ILE A 79 -9.71 -3.83 -5.33
C ILE A 79 -9.71 -2.65 -6.30
N ASN A 80 -9.19 -2.84 -7.51
CA ASN A 80 -9.17 -1.77 -8.52
C ASN A 80 -10.56 -1.11 -8.51
N PRO A 81 -10.64 0.22 -8.28
CA PRO A 81 -11.92 0.91 -8.07
C PRO A 81 -12.92 0.61 -9.20
N GLU A 82 -12.44 0.38 -10.42
CA GLU A 82 -13.25 -0.04 -11.56
C GLU A 82 -13.97 -1.38 -11.34
N ILE A 83 -13.24 -2.38 -10.82
CA ILE A 83 -13.77 -3.71 -10.47
C ILE A 83 -14.79 -3.59 -9.33
N GLU A 84 -14.52 -2.74 -8.34
CA GLU A 84 -15.45 -2.49 -7.24
C GLU A 84 -16.77 -1.88 -7.73
N THR A 85 -16.71 -0.88 -8.62
CA THR A 85 -17.91 -0.33 -9.27
C THR A 85 -18.69 -1.37 -10.06
N MET A 86 -18.02 -2.20 -10.84
CA MET A 86 -18.67 -3.22 -11.66
C MET A 86 -19.37 -4.28 -10.77
N MET A 87 -18.71 -4.73 -9.70
CA MET A 87 -19.30 -5.65 -8.72
C MET A 87 -20.52 -5.04 -8.02
N ASN A 88 -20.44 -3.77 -7.63
CA ASN A 88 -21.55 -3.07 -6.99
C ASN A 88 -22.73 -2.86 -7.95
N TYR A 89 -22.46 -2.57 -9.23
CA TYR A 89 -23.49 -2.47 -10.26
C TYR A 89 -24.23 -3.79 -10.46
N VAL A 90 -23.52 -4.92 -10.59
CA VAL A 90 -24.14 -6.25 -10.74
C VAL A 90 -24.94 -6.63 -9.50
N LYS A 91 -24.43 -6.36 -8.29
CA LYS A 91 -25.19 -6.57 -7.05
C LYS A 91 -26.48 -5.75 -7.02
N LYS A 92 -26.43 -4.49 -7.46
CA LYS A 92 -27.60 -3.61 -7.51
C LYS A 92 -28.62 -4.09 -8.55
N ALA A 93 -28.15 -4.41 -9.76
CA ALA A 93 -28.98 -5.00 -10.81
C ALA A 93 -29.66 -6.30 -10.33
N GLN A 94 -28.93 -7.19 -9.65
CA GLN A 94 -29.48 -8.45 -9.10
C GLN A 94 -30.52 -8.27 -7.98
N LYS A 95 -30.49 -7.13 -7.30
CA LYS A 95 -31.41 -6.79 -6.22
C LYS A 95 -32.68 -6.11 -6.74
N GLU A 96 -32.55 -5.29 -7.80
CA GLU A 96 -33.66 -4.56 -8.42
C GLU A 96 -34.36 -5.40 -9.49
N GLY A 97 -33.63 -6.27 -10.19
CA GLY A 97 -34.19 -7.24 -11.13
C GLY A 97 -34.52 -8.56 -10.44
N ASN A 98 -35.70 -9.10 -10.73
CA ASN A 98 -36.17 -10.39 -10.20
C ASN A 98 -35.49 -11.57 -10.93
N PHE A 99 -34.16 -11.58 -10.94
CA PHE A 99 -33.36 -12.58 -11.64
C PHE A 99 -33.42 -13.95 -10.95
N THR A 100 -33.50 -15.00 -11.76
CA THR A 100 -33.39 -16.38 -11.31
C THR A 100 -31.96 -16.73 -10.88
N ALA A 101 -31.79 -17.79 -10.11
CA ALA A 101 -30.47 -18.18 -9.58
C ALA A 101 -29.44 -18.50 -10.69
N SER A 102 -29.90 -19.02 -11.84
CA SER A 102 -29.05 -19.30 -13.01
C SER A 102 -28.55 -18.01 -13.67
N GLU A 103 -29.43 -17.02 -13.85
CA GLU A 103 -29.08 -15.72 -14.45
C GLU A 103 -28.10 -14.93 -13.57
N LYS A 104 -28.31 -14.95 -12.24
CA LYS A 104 -27.37 -14.35 -11.28
C LYS A 104 -25.98 -14.97 -11.41
N ARG A 105 -25.91 -16.30 -11.56
CA ARG A 105 -24.64 -17.03 -11.72
C ARG A 105 -23.96 -16.68 -13.05
N GLN A 106 -24.72 -16.50 -14.12
CA GLN A 106 -24.18 -16.12 -15.43
C GLN A 106 -23.58 -14.70 -15.40
N GLN A 107 -24.26 -13.74 -14.79
CA GLN A 107 -23.74 -12.37 -14.65
C GLN A 107 -22.42 -12.33 -13.86
N TRP A 108 -22.30 -13.12 -12.80
CA TRP A 108 -21.05 -13.24 -12.04
C TRP A 108 -19.91 -13.85 -12.86
N ARG A 109 -20.20 -14.85 -13.72
CA ARG A 109 -19.20 -15.40 -14.64
C ARG A 109 -18.69 -14.35 -15.61
N ASN A 110 -19.58 -13.52 -16.16
CA ASN A 110 -19.21 -12.44 -17.10
C ASN A 110 -18.31 -11.39 -16.43
N VAL A 111 -18.57 -11.04 -15.17
CA VAL A 111 -17.69 -10.14 -14.39
C VAL A 111 -16.30 -10.75 -14.22
N VAL A 112 -16.23 -12.02 -13.80
CA VAL A 112 -14.94 -12.73 -13.62
C VAL A 112 -14.16 -12.81 -14.93
N GLU A 113 -14.83 -13.10 -16.04
CA GLU A 113 -14.21 -13.17 -17.36
C GLU A 113 -13.65 -11.81 -17.80
N THR A 114 -14.40 -10.73 -17.56
CA THR A 114 -13.96 -9.37 -17.87
C THR A 114 -12.75 -8.96 -17.03
N ILE A 115 -12.74 -9.29 -15.73
CA ILE A 115 -11.60 -9.06 -14.86
C ILE A 115 -10.38 -9.82 -15.37
N ASN A 116 -10.51 -11.10 -15.68
CA ASN A 116 -9.40 -11.92 -16.20
C ASN A 116 -8.84 -11.36 -17.51
N LYS A 117 -9.72 -10.88 -18.41
CA LYS A 117 -9.31 -10.25 -19.66
C LYS A 117 -8.59 -8.91 -19.43
N SER A 118 -9.04 -8.11 -18.48
CA SER A 118 -8.36 -6.84 -18.14
C SER A 118 -6.96 -7.07 -17.56
N ILE A 119 -6.80 -8.07 -16.69
CA ILE A 119 -5.51 -8.45 -16.10
C ILE A 119 -4.55 -8.97 -17.17
N SER A 120 -5.02 -9.80 -18.11
CA SER A 120 -4.17 -10.33 -19.18
C SER A 120 -3.70 -9.24 -20.16
N ILE A 121 -4.55 -8.24 -20.43
CA ILE A 121 -4.17 -7.07 -21.22
C ILE A 121 -3.13 -6.23 -20.47
N GLU A 122 -3.36 -5.91 -19.19
CA GLU A 122 -2.43 -5.11 -18.39
C GLU A 122 -1.05 -5.76 -18.27
N ASN A 123 -0.99 -7.09 -18.06
CA ASN A 123 0.26 -7.82 -18.00
C ASN A 123 1.01 -7.82 -19.35
N ASN A 124 0.29 -7.96 -20.47
CA ASN A 124 0.90 -7.87 -21.79
C ASN A 124 1.42 -6.45 -22.09
N SER A 125 0.70 -5.41 -21.68
CA SER A 125 1.14 -4.02 -21.82
C SER A 125 2.38 -3.71 -20.96
N LYS A 126 2.43 -4.21 -19.72
CA LYS A 126 3.60 -4.06 -18.84
C LYS A 126 4.84 -4.73 -19.43
N ASN A 127 4.72 -5.96 -19.91
CA ASN A 127 5.82 -6.67 -20.55
C ASN A 127 6.34 -5.90 -21.78
N GLN A 128 5.45 -5.36 -22.63
CA GLN A 128 5.85 -4.58 -23.81
C GLN A 128 6.55 -3.25 -23.47
N LEU A 129 6.17 -2.60 -22.38
CA LEU A 129 6.84 -1.38 -21.91
C LEU A 129 8.23 -1.69 -21.32
N GLU A 130 8.37 -2.81 -20.61
CA GLU A 130 9.65 -3.30 -20.07
C GLU A 130 10.64 -3.67 -21.20
N TYR A 131 10.18 -4.36 -22.25
CA TYR A 131 10.98 -4.61 -23.46
C TYR A 131 11.38 -3.32 -24.21
N SER A 132 10.55 -2.27 -24.18
CA SER A 132 10.84 -1.01 -24.88
C SER A 132 11.77 -0.07 -24.10
N GLU A 133 11.92 -0.28 -22.78
CA GLU A 133 12.90 0.43 -21.94
C GLU A 133 14.28 -0.25 -21.94
N GLU A 134 14.34 -1.59 -22.01
CA GLU A 134 15.61 -2.32 -22.19
C GLU A 134 16.27 -2.04 -23.55
N ASP A 135 15.49 -1.93 -24.65
CA ASP A 135 16.03 -1.60 -25.99
C ASP A 135 16.59 -0.16 -26.12
N LYS A 136 16.39 0.71 -25.11
CA LYS A 136 16.99 2.06 -25.07
C LYS A 136 18.34 2.09 -24.36
N GLN A 137 18.76 1.01 -23.70
CA GLN A 137 20.05 0.90 -23.05
C GLN A 137 20.90 -0.16 -23.78
N ILE A 138 21.93 0.30 -24.52
CA ILE A 138 23.08 -0.43 -25.13
C ILE A 138 23.00 -0.58 -26.68
N PRO A 139 24.02 -0.15 -27.46
CA PRO A 139 24.79 1.10 -27.44
C PRO A 139 24.89 1.74 -28.86
N ILE A 140 25.27 3.02 -28.97
CA ILE A 140 25.91 3.49 -30.22
C ILE A 140 27.37 3.78 -29.89
N VAL A 141 28.22 3.10 -30.66
CA VAL A 141 29.69 3.08 -30.72
C VAL A 141 30.35 4.45 -30.56
#